data_AF-A0AAD1II99-F1
#
_entry.id   AF-A0AAD1II99-F1
#
_cell.length_a   1.000
_cell.length_b   1.000
_cell.length_c   1.000
_cell.angle_alpha   90.00
_cell.angle_beta   90.00
_cell.angle_gamma   90.00
#
_symmetry.space_group_name_H-M   'P 1'
#
loop_
_entity.id
_entity.type
_entity.pdbx_description
1 polymer ?
#
loop_
_entity_poly.entity_id
_entity_poly.type
_entity_poly.pdbx_seq_one_letter_code
_entity_poly.pdbx_strand_id
1 'polypeptide(L)'
;MTTLQARLFAAVRASRLDAELAVGAAVAPGTALAVRATRLSTRRKREAMARTLCDAVSDSRDSTALRGLRNPVHRTNVAAARPVIDDVVARLRAPQPLGVRGLARLSRIVEDGTGPLYRFGRGDLVGRLQAARAAM
;
A
#
# COMPACT_ATOMS: atom_id res chain seq x y z
N MET A 1 2.26 2.80 29.17
CA MET A 1 1.73 2.31 27.87
C MET A 1 2.82 1.50 27.18
N THR A 2 2.62 0.20 26.99
CA THR A 2 3.62 -0.66 26.33
C THR A 2 3.69 -0.33 24.83
N THR A 3 4.89 -0.40 24.27
CA THR A 3 5.23 -0.01 22.89
C THR A 3 4.37 -0.71 21.82
N LEU A 4 3.81 -1.88 22.12
CA LEU A 4 2.87 -2.62 21.26
C LEU A 4 1.50 -1.94 21.14
N GLN A 5 0.90 -1.48 22.24
CA GLN A 5 -0.39 -0.79 22.22
C GLN A 5 -0.27 0.53 21.46
N ALA A 6 0.81 1.28 21.66
CA ALA A 6 1.07 2.52 20.93
C ALA A 6 1.21 2.28 19.41
N ARG A 7 1.87 1.18 19.00
CA ARG A 7 1.99 0.79 17.58
C ARG A 7 0.64 0.37 16.97
N LEU A 8 -0.18 -0.35 17.73
CA LEU A 8 -1.49 -0.80 17.27
C LEU A 8 -2.45 0.38 17.11
N PHE A 9 -2.51 1.27 18.10
CA PHE A 9 -3.28 2.52 17.99
C PHE A 9 -2.78 3.42 16.86
N ALA A 10 -1.46 3.54 16.68
CA ALA A 10 -0.90 4.29 15.57
C ALA A 10 -1.25 3.68 14.20
N ALA A 11 -1.27 2.35 14.09
CA ALA A 11 -1.65 1.64 12.86
C ALA A 11 -3.15 1.79 12.55
N VAL A 12 -4.02 1.67 13.55
CA VAL A 12 -5.48 1.88 13.38
C VAL A 12 -5.78 3.31 12.97
N ARG A 13 -5.14 4.30 13.62
CA ARG A 13 -5.33 5.71 13.30
C ARG A 13 -4.78 6.06 11.92
N ALA A 14 -3.65 5.46 11.52
CA ALA A 14 -3.12 5.59 10.16
C ALA A 14 -4.05 4.97 9.11
N SER A 15 -4.62 3.79 9.38
CA SER A 15 -5.58 3.12 8.50
C SER A 15 -6.84 3.97 8.29
N ARG A 16 -7.38 4.58 9.36
CA ARG A 16 -8.52 5.48 9.25
C ARG A 16 -8.22 6.72 8.39
N LEU A 17 -7.10 7.39 8.65
CA LEU A 17 -6.70 8.57 7.85
C LEU A 17 -6.44 8.21 6.39
N ASP A 18 -5.87 7.03 6.12
CA ASP A 18 -5.70 6.53 4.75
C ASP A 18 -7.05 6.20 4.10
N ALA A 19 -8.04 5.72 4.86
CA ALA A 19 -9.39 5.51 4.33
C ALA A 19 -10.04 6.84 3.93
N GLU A 20 -9.94 7.87 4.77
CA GLU A 20 -10.43 9.22 4.48
C GLU A 20 -9.73 9.83 3.24
N LEU A 21 -8.40 9.71 3.15
CA LEU A 21 -7.65 10.15 1.97
C LEU A 21 -8.00 9.34 0.70
N ALA A 22 -8.27 8.04 0.82
CA ALA A 22 -8.59 7.17 -0.32
C ALA A 22 -9.97 7.49 -0.94
N VAL A 23 -10.94 7.92 -0.13
CA VAL A 23 -12.24 8.38 -0.65
C VAL A 23 -12.15 9.79 -1.24
N GLY A 24 -11.15 10.59 -0.83
CA GLY A 24 -10.88 11.92 -1.35
C GLY A 24 -11.28 13.04 -0.40
N ALA A 25 -11.20 12.79 0.92
CA ALA A 25 -11.48 13.82 1.92
C ALA A 25 -10.59 15.06 1.70
N ALA A 26 -11.19 16.24 1.90
CA ALA A 26 -10.49 17.52 1.76
C ALA A 26 -9.36 17.64 2.79
N VAL A 27 -8.16 17.98 2.31
CA VAL A 27 -6.96 18.13 3.13
C VAL A 27 -6.84 19.57 3.59
N ALA A 28 -7.40 19.90 4.76
CA ALA A 28 -7.24 21.23 5.34
C ALA A 28 -5.86 21.38 6.01
N PRO A 29 -5.15 22.52 5.82
CA PRO A 29 -3.88 22.78 6.49
C PRO A 29 -3.98 22.67 8.02
N GLY A 30 -2.92 22.18 8.67
CA GLY A 30 -2.88 22.01 10.12
C GLY A 30 -3.63 20.78 10.67
N THR A 31 -4.32 20.01 9.82
CA THR A 31 -5.03 18.79 10.25
C THR A 31 -4.12 17.56 10.30
N ALA A 32 -4.52 16.54 11.06
CA ALA A 32 -3.87 15.24 11.06
C ALA A 32 -3.87 14.57 9.66
N LEU A 33 -4.90 14.88 8.85
CA LEU A 33 -5.03 14.41 7.47
C LEU A 33 -3.95 15.02 6.57
N ALA A 34 -3.65 16.31 6.73
CA ALA A 34 -2.54 16.99 6.03
C ALA A 34 -1.17 16.41 6.42
N VAL A 35 -0.93 16.18 7.72
CA VAL A 35 0.30 15.54 8.19
C VAL A 35 0.44 14.13 7.61
N ARG A 36 -0.65 13.36 7.57
CA ARG A 36 -0.65 12.02 6.97
C ARG A 36 -0.39 12.07 5.46
N ALA A 37 -1.02 12.98 4.73
CA ALA A 37 -0.83 13.19 3.30
C ALA A 37 0.64 13.48 2.95
N THR A 38 1.29 14.37 3.71
CA THR A 38 2.72 14.67 3.54
C THR A 38 3.59 13.44 3.82
N ARG A 39 3.35 12.73 4.94
CA ARG A 39 4.08 11.50 5.28
C ARG A 39 3.97 10.44 4.20
N LEU A 40 2.77 10.30 3.64
CA LEU A 40 2.48 9.31 2.61
C LEU A 40 3.18 9.61 1.29
N SER A 41 3.33 10.89 0.97
CA SER A 41 4.00 11.38 -0.24
C SER A 41 5.53 11.38 -0.14
N THR A 42 6.10 11.12 1.04
CA THR A 42 7.56 11.08 1.21
C THR A 42 8.22 10.03 0.33
N ARG A 43 9.39 10.36 -0.23
CA ARG A 43 10.20 9.45 -1.04
C ARG A 43 10.41 8.08 -0.37
N ARG A 44 10.77 8.11 0.92
CA ARG A 44 10.97 6.91 1.74
C ARG A 44 9.72 6.02 1.78
N LYS A 45 8.53 6.60 1.95
CA LYS A 45 7.27 5.84 1.99
C LYS A 45 6.92 5.25 0.64
N ARG A 46 7.08 6.02 -0.45
CA ARG A 46 6.89 5.51 -1.82
C ARG A 46 7.82 4.34 -2.13
N GLU A 47 9.09 4.44 -1.75
CA GLU A 47 10.04 3.35 -1.92
C GLU A 47 9.71 2.13 -1.07
N ALA A 48 9.25 2.31 0.17
CA ALA A 48 8.83 1.20 1.01
C ALA A 48 7.68 0.43 0.36
N MET A 49 6.68 1.13 -0.19
CA MET A 49 5.58 0.48 -0.93
C MET A 49 6.08 -0.22 -2.20
N ALA A 50 6.98 0.42 -2.97
CA ALA A 50 7.57 -0.19 -4.15
C ALA A 50 8.36 -1.46 -3.81
N ARG A 51 9.13 -1.46 -2.72
CA ARG A 51 9.85 -2.64 -2.23
C ARG A 51 8.89 -3.75 -1.87
N THR A 52 7.84 -3.48 -1.07
CA THR A 52 6.86 -4.51 -0.71
C THR A 52 6.16 -5.13 -1.92
N LEU A 53 5.88 -4.35 -2.97
CA LEU A 53 5.32 -4.89 -4.21
C LEU A 53 6.32 -5.76 -4.98
N CYS A 54 7.60 -5.37 -5.05
CA CYS A 54 8.66 -6.19 -5.65
C CYS A 54 8.88 -7.50 -4.88
N ASP A 55 8.86 -7.43 -3.55
CA ASP A 55 8.98 -8.59 -2.67
C ASP A 55 7.79 -9.52 -2.87
N ALA A 56 6.57 -8.99 -2.93
CA ALA A 56 5.36 -9.78 -3.15
C ALA A 56 5.39 -10.57 -4.47
N VAL A 57 5.94 -9.98 -5.54
CA VAL A 57 6.10 -10.74 -6.79
C VAL A 57 7.22 -11.77 -6.68
N SER A 58 8.36 -11.43 -6.06
CA SER A 58 9.44 -12.38 -5.85
C SER A 58 8.95 -13.60 -5.07
N ASP A 59 8.23 -13.38 -3.97
CA ASP A 59 7.60 -14.41 -3.14
C ASP A 59 6.50 -15.20 -3.86
N SER A 60 5.82 -14.58 -4.83
CA SER A 60 4.82 -15.30 -5.64
C SER A 60 5.45 -16.34 -6.56
N ARG A 61 6.72 -16.14 -6.95
CA ARG A 61 7.48 -17.01 -7.85
C ARG A 61 8.20 -18.12 -7.11
N ASP A 62 8.79 -17.82 -5.95
CA ASP A 62 9.55 -18.80 -5.17
C ASP A 62 8.68 -19.46 -4.10
N SER A 63 8.31 -20.73 -4.31
CA SER A 63 7.50 -21.46 -3.34
C SER A 63 8.21 -21.83 -2.04
N THR A 64 9.54 -21.79 -2.06
CA THR A 64 10.45 -22.15 -0.97
C THR A 64 11.04 -20.94 -0.24
N ALA A 65 10.88 -19.73 -0.79
CA ALA A 65 11.39 -18.53 -0.15
C ALA A 65 10.44 -18.06 0.96
N LEU A 66 10.82 -18.28 2.22
CA LEU A 66 10.23 -17.61 3.39
C LEU A 66 10.72 -16.15 3.50
N ARG A 67 10.87 -15.44 2.38
CA ARG A 67 11.52 -14.12 2.36
C ARG A 67 10.52 -13.01 2.64
N GLY A 68 10.40 -12.63 3.91
CA GLY A 68 10.24 -11.21 4.26
C GLY A 68 8.82 -10.66 4.43
N LEU A 69 7.77 -11.34 3.96
CA LEU A 69 6.40 -10.95 4.30
C LEU A 69 5.89 -11.72 5.52
N ARG A 70 5.45 -10.99 6.56
CA ARG A 70 4.80 -11.57 7.75
C ARG A 70 3.55 -12.40 7.42
N ASN A 71 2.99 -12.22 6.22
CA ASN A 71 1.82 -12.93 5.74
C ASN A 71 2.08 -13.44 4.32
N PRO A 72 1.92 -14.74 4.02
CA PRO A 72 2.14 -15.28 2.68
C PRO A 72 1.33 -14.53 1.62
N VAL A 73 1.90 -14.36 0.42
CA VAL A 73 1.22 -13.67 -0.70
C VAL A 73 0.25 -14.57 -1.45
N HIS A 74 -0.79 -13.96 -2.03
CA HIS A 74 -1.73 -14.67 -2.89
C HIS A 74 -1.18 -14.82 -4.30
N ARG A 75 -0.47 -15.92 -4.57
CA ARG A 75 0.29 -16.13 -5.82
C ARG A 75 -0.51 -15.85 -7.09
N THR A 76 -1.72 -16.41 -7.22
CA THR A 76 -2.55 -16.23 -8.43
C THR A 76 -2.92 -14.76 -8.67
N ASN A 77 -3.38 -14.06 -7.63
CA ASN A 77 -3.72 -12.64 -7.73
C ASN A 77 -2.48 -11.78 -8.07
N VAL A 78 -1.34 -12.07 -7.44
CA VAL A 78 -0.09 -11.35 -7.69
C VAL A 78 0.42 -11.58 -9.11
N ALA A 79 0.34 -12.83 -9.61
CA ALA A 79 0.71 -13.17 -10.98
C ALA A 79 -0.19 -12.45 -11.99
N ALA A 80 -1.52 -12.47 -11.78
CA ALA A 80 -2.46 -11.76 -12.64
C ALA A 80 -2.26 -10.23 -12.61
N ALA A 81 -1.89 -9.67 -11.46
CA ALA A 81 -1.66 -8.25 -11.29
C ALA A 81 -0.25 -7.78 -11.69
N ARG A 82 0.65 -8.69 -12.12
CA ARG A 82 2.06 -8.37 -12.35
C ARG A 82 2.29 -7.16 -13.28
N PRO A 83 1.62 -7.04 -14.45
CA PRO A 83 1.81 -5.88 -15.32
C PRO A 83 1.48 -4.56 -14.60
N VAL A 84 0.37 -4.54 -13.85
CA VAL A 84 -0.07 -3.36 -13.08
C VAL A 84 0.86 -3.07 -11.92
N ILE A 85 1.41 -4.10 -11.26
CA ILE A 85 2.40 -3.94 -10.19
C ILE A 85 3.67 -3.26 -10.72
N ASP A 86 4.21 -3.73 -11.84
CA ASP A 86 5.44 -3.17 -12.42
C ASP A 86 5.24 -1.69 -12.81
N ASP A 87 4.08 -1.39 -13.37
CA ASP A 87 3.59 -0.06 -13.70
C ASP A 87 3.49 0.88 -12.49
N VAL A 88 2.92 0.40 -11.38
CA VAL A 88 2.82 1.15 -10.12
C VAL A 88 4.20 1.37 -9.52
N VAL A 89 5.07 0.36 -9.52
CA VAL A 89 6.45 0.45 -9.02
C VAL A 89 7.24 1.50 -9.80
N ALA A 90 7.11 1.53 -11.12
CA ALA A 90 7.76 2.53 -11.97
C ALA A 90 7.34 3.95 -11.55
N ARG A 91 6.04 4.21 -11.39
CA ARG A 91 5.53 5.51 -10.92
C ARG A 91 6.00 5.90 -9.53
N LEU A 92 6.00 4.98 -8.57
CA LEU A 92 6.47 5.26 -7.20
C LEU A 92 7.96 5.65 -7.15
N ARG A 93 8.74 5.12 -8.10
CA ARG A 93 10.17 5.42 -8.21
C ARG A 93 10.46 6.69 -9.00
N ALA A 94 9.55 7.10 -9.87
CA ALA A 94 9.67 8.30 -10.67
C ALA A 94 9.70 9.58 -9.78
N PRO A 95 10.44 10.64 -10.17
CA PRO A 95 10.61 11.83 -9.35
C PRO A 95 9.33 12.68 -9.21
N GLN A 96 8.34 12.48 -10.07
CA GLN A 96 7.13 13.29 -10.13
C GLN A 96 6.33 13.22 -8.82
N PRO A 97 5.65 14.32 -8.44
CA PRO A 97 4.61 14.29 -7.41
C PRO A 97 3.53 13.28 -7.79
N LEU A 98 3.00 12.58 -6.80
CA LEU A 98 1.90 11.62 -6.97
C LEU A 98 0.70 12.06 -6.12
N GLY A 99 -0.50 11.83 -6.63
CA GLY A 99 -1.75 12.09 -5.97
C GLY A 99 -1.87 11.31 -4.66
N VAL A 100 -2.14 12.03 -3.58
CA VAL A 100 -2.27 11.46 -2.23
C VAL A 100 -3.36 10.39 -2.16
N ARG A 101 -4.44 10.56 -2.92
CA ARG A 101 -5.55 9.59 -2.99
C ARG A 101 -5.09 8.22 -3.48
N GLY A 102 -4.35 8.18 -4.60
CA GLY A 102 -3.79 6.95 -5.13
C GLY A 102 -2.78 6.30 -4.18
N LEU A 103 -1.93 7.12 -3.55
CA LEU A 103 -1.00 6.64 -2.52
C LEU A 103 -1.73 6.07 -1.29
N ALA A 104 -2.86 6.65 -0.88
CA ALA A 104 -3.64 6.17 0.26
C ALA A 104 -4.34 4.85 -0.05
N ARG A 105 -4.89 4.72 -1.26
CA ARG A 105 -5.42 3.44 -1.76
C ARG A 105 -4.33 2.37 -1.78
N LEU A 106 -3.13 2.72 -2.28
CA LEU A 106 -2.01 1.79 -2.33
C LEU A 106 -1.53 1.38 -0.93
N SER A 107 -1.41 2.34 -0.01
CA SER A 107 -1.05 2.10 1.39
C SER A 107 -1.98 1.04 2.00
N ARG A 108 -3.29 1.16 1.77
CA ARG A 108 -4.26 0.16 2.24
C ARG A 108 -4.06 -1.22 1.62
N ILE A 109 -3.81 -1.32 0.31
CA ILE A 109 -3.55 -2.62 -0.35
C ILE A 109 -2.35 -3.32 0.29
N VAL A 110 -1.31 -2.55 0.63
CA VAL A 110 -0.06 -3.08 1.20
C VAL A 110 -0.19 -3.33 2.71
N GLU A 111 -0.88 -2.48 3.48
CA GLU A 111 -0.89 -2.52 4.95
C GLU A 111 -2.05 -3.31 5.57
N ASP A 112 -3.18 -3.49 4.88
CA ASP A 112 -4.40 -4.12 5.42
C ASP A 112 -4.16 -5.59 5.85
N GLY A 113 -3.19 -6.28 5.26
CA GLY A 113 -2.81 -7.65 5.64
C GLY A 113 -3.86 -8.73 5.34
N THR A 114 -5.13 -8.34 5.23
CA THR A 114 -6.31 -9.15 4.92
C THR A 114 -6.84 -8.90 3.49
N GLY A 115 -6.20 -8.00 2.76
CA GLY A 115 -6.53 -7.66 1.39
C GLY A 115 -6.04 -8.69 0.36
N PRO A 116 -6.44 -8.55 -0.91
CA PRO A 116 -6.24 -9.56 -1.97
C PRO A 116 -4.78 -9.79 -2.38
N LEU A 117 -3.85 -9.00 -1.85
CA LEU A 117 -2.41 -9.19 -1.98
C LEU A 117 -1.93 -10.43 -1.21
N TYR A 118 -2.62 -10.75 -0.11
CA TYR A 118 -2.22 -11.78 0.85
C TYR A 118 -3.05 -13.05 0.68
N ARG A 119 -2.43 -14.21 0.94
CA ARG A 119 -2.95 -15.56 0.64
C ARG A 119 -4.36 -15.81 1.17
N PHE A 120 -4.66 -15.32 2.36
CA PHE A 120 -5.97 -15.50 3.01
C PHE A 120 -6.93 -14.33 2.75
N GLY A 121 -6.47 -13.28 2.07
CA GLY A 121 -7.28 -12.13 1.72
C GLY A 121 -8.13 -12.38 0.49
N ARG A 122 -9.18 -11.55 0.33
CA ARG A 122 -10.18 -11.72 -0.74
C ARG A 122 -10.35 -10.49 -1.63
N GLY A 123 -10.90 -10.74 -2.82
CA GLY A 123 -11.32 -9.74 -3.79
C GLY A 123 -10.30 -9.50 -4.89
N ASP A 124 -10.55 -8.47 -5.69
CA ASP A 124 -9.76 -8.15 -6.87
C ASP A 124 -8.53 -7.29 -6.51
N LEU A 125 -7.33 -7.80 -6.80
CA LEU A 125 -6.08 -7.06 -6.66
C LEU A 125 -5.83 -6.15 -7.88
N VAL A 126 -6.16 -6.62 -9.08
CA VAL A 126 -5.92 -5.90 -10.34
C VAL A 126 -6.73 -4.61 -10.35
N GLY A 127 -8.04 -4.68 -10.13
CA GLY A 127 -8.91 -3.52 -10.10
C GLY A 127 -8.55 -2.53 -8.99
N ARG A 128 -8.12 -3.02 -7.82
CA ARG A 128 -7.66 -2.15 -6.73
C ARG A 128 -6.36 -1.41 -7.08
N LEU A 129 -5.39 -2.08 -7.70
CA LEU A 129 -4.15 -1.44 -8.16
C LEU A 129 -4.40 -0.47 -9.32
N GLN A 130 -5.26 -0.82 -10.27
CA GLN A 130 -5.71 0.07 -11.35
C GLN A 130 -6.37 1.33 -10.79
N ALA A 131 -7.29 1.18 -9.83
CA ALA A 131 -7.98 2.29 -9.19
C ALA A 131 -7.03 3.15 -8.32
N ALA A 132 -5.99 2.57 -7.73
CA ALA A 132 -4.93 3.32 -7.07
C ALA A 132 -4.13 4.12 -8.10
N ARG A 133 -3.69 3.47 -9.19
CA ARG A 133 -2.93 4.07 -10.29
C ARG A 133 -3.67 5.23 -10.96
N ALA A 134 -4.96 5.08 -11.23
CA ALA A 134 -5.75 6.16 -11.83
C ALA A 134 -5.89 7.40 -10.92
N ALA A 135 -5.69 7.25 -9.61
CA ALA A 135 -5.89 8.31 -8.62
C ALA A 135 -4.59 8.90 -8.02
N MET A 136 -3.43 8.41 -8.46
CA MET A 136 -2.14 9.02 -8.14
C MET A 136 -1.69 9.96 -9.25
#